data_AF-A9BC81-F1
#
_entry.id   AF-A9BC81-F1
#
_cell.length_a   1.000
_cell.length_b   1.000
_cell.length_c   1.000
_cell.angle_alpha   90.00
_cell.angle_beta   90.00
_cell.angle_gamma   90.00
#
_symmetry.space_group_name_H-M   'P 1'
#
loop_
_entity.id
_entity.type
_entity.pdbx_description
1 polymer ?
#
loop_
_entity_poly.entity_id
_entity_poly.type
_entity_poly.pdbx_seq_one_letter_code
_entity_poly.pdbx_strand_id
1 'polypeptide(L)' 'MGVGKLFLASISSGVITLDELQWIARNQLRFSRCEQAAALKLGYLLDSGQLSLGCRL' A
#
# COMPACT_ATOMS: atom_id res chain seq x y z
N MET A 1 1.18 -11.28 4.31
CA MET A 1 1.47 -9.87 4.65
C MET A 1 0.19 -9.22 5.14
N GLY A 2 0.26 -8.20 5.99
CA GLY A 2 -0.92 -7.41 6.41
C GLY A 2 -0.80 -5.98 5.88
N VAL A 3 -1.92 -5.29 5.68
CA VAL A 3 -1.94 -3.92 5.14
C VAL A 3 -1.11 -2.98 6.01
N GLY A 4 -1.15 -3.12 7.33
CA GLY A 4 -0.36 -2.28 8.24
C GLY A 4 1.16 -2.40 8.04
N LYS A 5 1.67 -3.62 7.82
CA LYS A 5 3.10 -3.83 7.54
C LYS A 5 3.51 -3.20 6.20
N LEU A 6 2.65 -3.36 5.20
CA LEU A 6 2.85 -2.82 3.86
C LEU A 6 2.83 -1.27 3.90
N PHE A 7 1.87 -0.71 4.65
CA PHE A 7 1.77 0.74 4.88
C PHE A 7 3.06 1.30 5.48
N LEU A 8 3.53 0.73 6.59
CA LEU A 8 4.75 1.18 7.25
C LEU A 8 5.98 1.04 6.35
N ALA A 9 6.10 -0.08 5.62
CA ALA A 9 7.19 -0.29 4.68
C ALA A 9 7.18 0.77 3.56
N SER A 10 6.00 1.04 2.98
CA SER A 10 5.86 2.02 1.89
C SER A 10 6.16 3.43 2.34
N ILE A 11 5.66 3.85 3.51
CA ILE A 11 5.98 5.17 4.08
C ILE A 11 7.48 5.28 4.39
N SER A 12 8.07 4.23 4.96
CA SER A 12 9.48 4.25 5.33
C SER A 12 10.41 4.26 4.12
N SER A 13 10.06 3.56 3.05
CA SER A 13 10.91 3.46 1.86
C SER A 13 10.57 4.49 0.78
N GLY A 14 9.43 5.18 0.87
CA GLY A 14 8.91 6.05 -0.19
C GLY A 14 8.47 5.30 -1.45
N VAL A 15 8.44 3.97 -1.42
CA VAL A 15 8.22 3.11 -2.60
C VAL A 15 7.17 2.07 -2.28
N ILE A 16 6.25 1.83 -3.20
CA ILE A 16 5.36 0.66 -3.18
C ILE A 16 5.58 -0.16 -4.44
N THR A 17 5.65 -1.48 -4.30
CA THR A 17 5.87 -2.37 -5.44
C THR A 17 4.57 -2.74 -6.13
N LEU A 18 4.65 -3.18 -7.38
CA LEU A 18 3.48 -3.63 -8.14
C LEU A 18 2.84 -4.87 -7.51
N ASP A 19 3.65 -5.84 -7.04
CA ASP A 19 3.17 -7.03 -6.33
C ASP A 19 2.40 -6.66 -5.04
N GLU A 20 2.89 -5.67 -4.30
CA GLU A 20 2.22 -5.16 -3.11
C GLU A 20 0.87 -4.52 -3.42
N LEU A 21 0.82 -3.67 -4.46
CA LEU A 21 -0.42 -3.08 -4.97
C LEU A 21 -1.41 -4.16 -5.43
N GLN A 22 -0.92 -5.16 -6.16
CA GLN A 22 -1.75 -6.27 -6.62
C GLN A 22 -2.26 -7.11 -5.45
N TRP A 23 -1.43 -7.32 -4.42
CA TRP A 23 -1.84 -7.98 -3.19
C TRP A 23 -2.94 -7.20 -2.47
N ILE A 24 -2.82 -5.87 -2.37
CA ILE A 24 -3.87 -5.00 -1.81
C ILE A 24 -5.18 -5.19 -2.59
N ALA A 25 -5.13 -5.07 -3.93
CA ALA A 25 -6.30 -5.18 -4.78
C ALA A 25 -7.00 -6.56 -4.69
N ARG A 26 -6.22 -7.64 -4.54
CA ARG A 26 -6.76 -9.00 -4.38
C ARG A 26 -7.37 -9.25 -3.01
N ASN A 27 -6.93 -8.57 -1.96
CA ASN A 27 -7.36 -8.81 -0.58
C ASN A 27 -8.35 -7.75 -0.04
N GLN A 28 -8.64 -6.69 -0.80
CA GLN A 28 -9.45 -5.54 -0.37
C GLN A 28 -10.84 -5.87 0.24
N LEU A 29 -11.47 -6.96 -0.20
CA LEU A 29 -12.77 -7.40 0.29
C LEU A 29 -12.71 -8.04 1.69
N ARG A 30 -11.51 -8.41 2.16
CA ARG A 30 -11.28 -9.07 3.45
C ARG A 30 -10.73 -8.14 4.51
N PHE A 31 -10.49 -6.88 4.16
CA PHE A 31 -9.91 -5.89 5.06
C PHE A 31 -10.93 -5.43 6.10
N SER A 32 -10.45 -5.29 7.33
CA SER A 32 -11.14 -4.50 8.36
C SER A 32 -11.26 -3.04 7.93
N ARG A 33 -12.14 -2.27 8.59
CA ARG A 33 -12.31 -0.83 8.31
C ARG A 33 -10.99 -0.06 8.41
N CYS A 34 -10.13 -0.40 9.37
CA CYS A 34 -8.82 0.23 9.54
C CYS A 34 -7.88 -0.10 8.38
N GLU A 35 -7.88 -1.35 7.92
CA GLU A 35 -7.05 -1.78 6.78
C GLU A 35 -7.55 -1.16 5.46
N GLN A 36 -8.85 -1.01 5.27
CA GLN A 36 -9.41 -0.29 4.12
C GLN A 36 -8.97 1.18 4.13
N ALA A 37 -9.05 1.86 5.28
CA ALA A 37 -8.59 3.24 5.40
C ALA A 37 -7.10 3.39 5.08
N ALA A 38 -6.27 2.45 5.55
CA ALA A 38 -4.84 2.43 5.25
C ALA A 38 -4.56 2.18 3.75
N ALA A 39 -5.28 1.25 3.12
CA ALA A 39 -5.16 0.98 1.70
C ALA A 39 -5.58 2.19 0.84
N LEU A 40 -6.67 2.86 1.18
CA LEU A 40 -7.11 4.10 0.53
C LEU A 40 -6.08 5.22 0.69
N LYS A 41 -5.50 5.36 1.89
CA LYS A 41 -4.44 6.35 2.13
C LYS A 41 -3.20 6.07 1.29
N LEU A 42 -2.82 4.80 1.10
CA LEU A 42 -1.72 4.44 0.19
C LEU A 42 -2.01 4.84 -1.26
N GLY A 43 -3.22 4.59 -1.75
CA GLY A 43 -3.65 5.03 -3.08
C GLY A 43 -3.51 6.55 -3.25
N TYR A 44 -4.03 7.32 -2.29
CA TYR A 44 -3.89 8.78 -2.30
C TYR A 44 -2.42 9.25 -2.31
N LEU A 45 -1.55 8.58 -1.54
CA LEU A 45 -0.13 8.93 -1.48
C LEU A 45 0.61 8.62 -2.78
N LEU A 46 0.20 7.55 -3.47
CA LEU A 46 0.70 7.23 -4.81
C LEU A 46 0.24 8.29 -5.82
N ASP A 47 -1.05 8.62 -5.84
CA ASP A 47 -1.63 9.59 -6.78
C ASP A 47 -1.09 11.01 -6.57
N SER A 48 -0.76 11.37 -5.31
CA SER A 48 -0.15 12.67 -4.98
C SER A 48 1.37 12.72 -5.20
N GLY A 49 2.00 11.61 -5.63
CA GLY A 49 3.44 11.53 -5.87
C GLY A 49 4.29 11.47 -4.60
N GLN A 50 3.69 11.29 -3.42
CA GLN A 50 4.43 11.10 -2.17
C GLN A 50 4.99 9.68 -2.03
N LEU A 51 4.41 8.72 -2.74
CA LEU A 51 4.94 7.38 -2.91
C LEU A 51 5.22 7.14 -4.39
N SER A 52 6.34 6.46 -4.67
CA SER A 52 6.70 6.04 -6.02
C SER A 52 6.37 4.57 -6.23
N LEU A 53 5.90 4.23 -7.43
CA LEU A 53 5.79 2.86 -7.87
C LEU A 53 7.19 2.38 -8.29
N GLY A 54 7.69 1.31 -7.70
CA GLY A 54 9.07 0.87 -7.96
C GLY A 54 9.36 -0.57 -7.53
N CYS A 55 10.65 -0.91 -7.53
CA CYS A 55 11.12 -2.23 -7.11
C CYS A 55 11.85 -2.11 -5.76
N ARG A 56 11.67 -3.11 -4.89
CA ARG A 56 12.56 -3.35 -3.75
C ARG A 56 13.38 -4.60 -4.07
N LEU A 57 14.70 -4.48 -4.00
CA LEU A 57 15.65 -5.60 -4.13
C LEU A 57 15.77 -6.33 -2.79
#